data_AF-A0A7R9R0F1-F1
#
_entry.id   AF-A0A7R9R0F1-F1
#
_cell.length_a   1.000
_cell.length_b   1.000
_cell.length_c   1.000
_cell.angle_alpha   90.00
_cell.angle_beta   90.00
_cell.angle_gamma   90.00
#
_symmetry.space_group_name_H-M   'P 1'
#
loop_
_entity.id
_entity.type
_entity.pdbx_description
1 polymer ?
#
loop_
_entity_poly.entity_id
_entity_poly.type
_entity_poly.pdbx_seq_one_letter_code
_entity_poly.pdbx_strand_id
1 'polypeptide(L)'
;MVKLLAQTVTSGGDHSTAQLALNCILMISCAATDRQYDPLLCEAIINETQFIVHTISDIITGHRDHQYFGILVNLTRYEHSVHEVHKLCPKDFLRKLMTLLDANELVSALITNLSQLEDVRQAIVADGRAVCQLFDAYERSKSPSVRNAIVCIVRNCCFDTDLHQRLLAADSELLVKLVTPVAGPEELTAEDNQKLPIDLQYLGSDKTREEDPEIRKLLMESLLMLCSTRFGREAIRETNIYIVLREYHKWEKVREVQKACEDVVDIIIKTEDEIEADDLRKVDIPDDLIERFNQMDKELVKEDEDD
;
A
#
# COMPACT_ATOMS: atom_id res chain seq x y z
N MET A 1 -31.26 16.63 -2.24
CA MET A 1 -30.82 16.27 -3.60
C MET A 1 -30.20 14.88 -3.61
N VAL A 2 -29.09 14.65 -2.89
CA VAL A 2 -28.42 13.33 -2.79
C VAL A 2 -29.41 12.19 -2.52
N LYS A 3 -30.28 12.33 -1.52
CA LYS A 3 -31.36 11.37 -1.24
C LYS A 3 -32.24 11.02 -2.44
N LEU A 4 -32.66 12.02 -3.22
CA LEU A 4 -33.51 11.79 -4.39
C LEU A 4 -32.74 11.06 -5.51
N LEU A 5 -31.48 11.42 -5.71
CA LEU A 5 -30.60 10.73 -6.67
C LEU A 5 -30.35 9.28 -6.24
N ALA A 6 -30.03 9.06 -4.97
CA ALA A 6 -29.86 7.73 -4.36
C ALA A 6 -31.13 6.88 -4.51
N GLN A 7 -32.31 7.45 -4.24
CA GLN A 7 -33.59 6.79 -4.46
C GLN A 7 -33.79 6.41 -5.94
N THR A 8 -33.43 7.29 -6.87
CA THR A 8 -33.57 7.06 -8.31
C THR A 8 -32.73 5.88 -8.78
N VAL A 9 -31.49 5.76 -8.29
CA VAL A 9 -30.59 4.63 -8.58
C VAL A 9 -31.14 3.33 -8.00
N THR A 10 -31.54 3.37 -6.72
CA THR A 10 -31.98 2.15 -5.99
C THR A 10 -33.37 1.65 -6.42
N SER A 11 -34.28 2.53 -6.85
CA SER A 11 -35.64 2.14 -7.25
C SER A 11 -35.75 1.63 -8.68
N GLY A 12 -34.64 1.57 -9.43
CA GLY A 12 -34.66 1.14 -10.82
C GLY A 12 -35.50 2.06 -11.71
N GLY A 13 -35.32 3.39 -11.57
CA GLY A 13 -35.84 4.34 -12.56
C GLY A 13 -35.37 4.00 -13.97
N ASP A 14 -35.89 4.68 -15.01
CA ASP A 14 -35.42 4.38 -16.37
C ASP A 14 -33.88 4.49 -16.45
N HIS A 15 -33.29 3.64 -17.30
CA HIS A 15 -31.84 3.47 -17.35
C HIS A 15 -31.10 4.80 -17.57
N SER A 16 -31.66 5.70 -18.38
CA SER A 16 -31.06 7.03 -18.62
C SER A 16 -31.04 7.91 -17.37
N THR A 17 -32.12 7.90 -16.59
CA THR A 17 -32.26 8.71 -15.39
C THR A 17 -31.40 8.14 -14.26
N ALA A 18 -31.35 6.82 -14.11
CA ALA A 18 -30.45 6.16 -13.16
C ALA A 18 -28.97 6.46 -13.50
N GLN A 19 -28.59 6.38 -14.78
CA GLN A 19 -27.25 6.71 -15.25
C GLN A 19 -26.86 8.17 -14.97
N LEU A 20 -27.78 9.11 -15.22
CA LEU A 20 -27.57 10.52 -14.91
C LEU A 20 -27.41 10.75 -13.40
N ALA A 21 -28.25 10.12 -12.59
CA ALA A 21 -28.15 10.21 -11.13
C ALA A 21 -26.80 9.65 -10.62
N LEU A 22 -26.35 8.53 -11.18
CA LEU A 22 -25.06 7.92 -10.85
C LEU A 22 -23.88 8.82 -11.25
N ASN A 23 -23.91 9.43 -12.44
CA ASN A 23 -22.95 10.44 -12.86
C ASN A 23 -22.89 11.62 -11.88
N CYS A 24 -24.05 12.13 -11.45
CA CYS A 24 -24.13 13.20 -10.48
C CYS A 24 -23.52 12.80 -9.13
N ILE A 25 -23.84 11.62 -8.60
CA ILE A 25 -23.26 11.14 -7.33
C ILE A 25 -21.75 10.95 -7.46
N LEU A 26 -21.28 10.37 -8.57
CA LEU A 26 -19.85 10.24 -8.84
C LEU A 26 -19.18 11.62 -8.84
N MET A 27 -19.73 12.60 -9.56
CA MET A 27 -19.20 13.97 -9.56
C MET A 27 -19.24 14.63 -8.18
N ILE A 28 -20.29 14.44 -7.37
CA ILE A 28 -20.37 15.01 -6.02
C ILE A 28 -19.31 14.35 -5.11
N SER A 29 -19.14 13.03 -5.20
CA SER A 29 -18.10 12.29 -4.47
C SER A 29 -16.69 12.68 -4.94
N CYS A 30 -16.53 12.99 -6.23
CA CYS A 30 -15.31 13.54 -6.80
C CYS A 30 -15.11 15.01 -6.45
N ALA A 31 -16.13 15.84 -6.26
CA ALA A 31 -15.91 17.25 -5.92
C ALA A 31 -15.13 17.41 -4.60
N ALA A 32 -15.12 16.37 -3.76
CA ALA A 32 -14.22 16.22 -2.62
C ALA A 32 -12.77 15.80 -2.98
N THR A 33 -12.36 15.76 -4.26
CA THR A 33 -10.99 15.46 -4.76
C THR A 33 -10.20 16.72 -5.10
N ASP A 34 -10.87 17.81 -5.47
CA ASP A 34 -10.18 19.02 -5.97
C ASP A 34 -9.85 19.97 -4.82
N ARG A 35 -8.74 19.66 -4.13
CA ARG A 35 -8.08 20.47 -3.08
C ARG A 35 -8.91 20.83 -1.83
N GLN A 36 -10.21 20.54 -1.79
CA GLN A 36 -11.08 20.70 -0.63
C GLN A 36 -12.00 19.49 -0.52
N TYR A 37 -11.60 18.52 0.29
CA TYR A 37 -12.54 17.57 0.88
C TYR A 37 -13.73 18.34 1.45
N ASP A 38 -14.94 18.03 0.99
CA ASP A 38 -16.16 18.51 1.62
C ASP A 38 -16.74 17.38 2.49
N PRO A 39 -16.43 17.37 3.80
CA PRO A 39 -16.92 16.33 4.71
C PRO A 39 -18.44 16.24 4.72
N LEU A 40 -19.14 17.38 4.55
CA LEU A 40 -20.60 17.42 4.61
C LEU A 40 -21.23 16.71 3.40
N LEU A 41 -20.63 16.84 2.21
CA LEU A 41 -21.10 16.14 1.02
C LEU A 41 -20.83 14.63 1.10
N CYS A 42 -19.65 14.22 1.56
CA CYS A 42 -19.34 12.81 1.77
C CYS A 42 -20.29 12.19 2.81
N GLU A 43 -20.50 12.87 3.94
CA GLU A 43 -21.42 12.44 4.99
C GLU A 43 -22.85 12.34 4.48
N ALA A 44 -23.31 13.29 3.66
CA ALA A 44 -24.64 13.25 3.06
C ALA A 44 -24.85 12.03 2.15
N ILE A 45 -23.82 11.59 1.42
CA ILE A 45 -23.90 10.37 0.59
C ILE A 45 -23.86 9.12 1.47
N ILE A 46 -22.95 9.06 2.44
CA ILE A 46 -22.79 7.91 3.35
C ILE A 46 -24.06 7.66 4.19
N ASN A 47 -24.75 8.74 4.60
CA ASN A 47 -26.01 8.66 5.32
C ASN A 47 -27.15 8.01 4.51
N GLU A 48 -27.05 7.97 3.18
CA GLU A 48 -27.95 7.20 2.32
C GLU A 48 -27.51 5.72 2.28
N THR A 49 -27.58 5.05 3.43
CA THR A 49 -27.07 3.67 3.65
C THR A 49 -27.59 2.66 2.63
N GLN A 50 -28.85 2.75 2.20
CA GLN A 50 -29.41 1.86 1.18
C GLN A 50 -28.69 1.97 -0.16
N PHE A 51 -28.25 3.19 -0.53
CA PHE A 51 -27.48 3.41 -1.76
C PHE A 51 -26.07 2.82 -1.65
N ILE A 52 -25.42 2.97 -0.50
CA ILE A 52 -24.10 2.35 -0.27
C ILE A 52 -24.20 0.82 -0.30
N VAL A 53 -25.19 0.23 0.37
CA VAL A 53 -25.43 -1.22 0.33
C VAL A 53 -25.73 -1.70 -1.08
N HIS A 54 -26.52 -0.95 -1.85
CA HIS A 54 -26.79 -1.25 -3.26
C HIS A 54 -25.51 -1.23 -4.10
N THR A 55 -24.69 -0.19 -3.94
CA THR A 55 -23.37 -0.03 -4.60
C THR A 55 -22.45 -1.22 -4.30
N ILE A 56 -22.36 -1.63 -3.04
CA ILE A 56 -21.55 -2.79 -2.60
C ILE A 56 -22.11 -4.08 -3.20
N SER A 57 -23.44 -4.27 -3.17
CA SER A 57 -24.10 -5.45 -3.74
C SER A 57 -23.88 -5.57 -5.25
N ASP A 58 -23.89 -4.46 -5.97
CA ASP A 58 -23.63 -4.43 -7.42
C ASP A 58 -22.21 -4.91 -7.75
N ILE A 59 -21.22 -4.42 -7.00
CA ILE A 59 -19.82 -4.85 -7.09
C ILE A 59 -19.68 -6.37 -6.81
N ILE A 60 -20.37 -6.87 -5.78
CA ILE A 60 -20.28 -8.29 -5.40
C ILE A 60 -20.94 -9.19 -6.44
N THR A 61 -22.11 -8.80 -6.94
CA THR A 61 -22.91 -9.58 -7.90
C THR A 61 -22.37 -9.53 -9.33
N GLY A 62 -21.41 -8.64 -9.60
CA GLY A 62 -20.62 -8.67 -10.83
C GLY A 62 -21.15 -7.79 -11.96
N HIS A 63 -21.96 -6.79 -11.66
CA HIS A 63 -22.46 -5.83 -12.65
C HIS A 63 -21.38 -4.81 -13.09
N ARG A 64 -20.22 -4.79 -12.41
CA ARG A 64 -18.94 -4.13 -12.82
C ARG A 64 -19.09 -2.71 -13.35
N ASP A 65 -20.06 -1.93 -12.88
CA ASP A 65 -20.09 -0.52 -13.24
C ASP A 65 -18.91 0.19 -12.57
N HIS A 66 -17.99 0.71 -13.39
CA HIS A 66 -16.81 1.43 -12.92
C HIS A 66 -17.18 2.62 -12.03
N GLN A 67 -18.39 3.17 -12.16
CA GLN A 67 -18.84 4.30 -11.35
C GLN A 67 -19.09 3.93 -9.90
N TYR A 68 -19.60 2.72 -9.62
CA TYR A 68 -19.77 2.26 -8.24
C TYR A 68 -18.43 2.12 -7.53
N PHE A 69 -17.40 1.61 -8.22
CA PHE A 69 -16.04 1.64 -7.71
C PHE A 69 -15.54 3.06 -7.48
N GLY A 70 -15.72 3.96 -8.46
CA GLY A 70 -15.31 5.36 -8.32
C GLY A 70 -15.94 6.05 -7.11
N ILE A 71 -17.24 5.84 -6.89
CA ILE A 71 -17.95 6.38 -5.73
C ILE A 71 -17.39 5.81 -4.43
N LEU A 72 -17.21 4.49 -4.31
CA LEU A 72 -16.66 3.91 -3.08
C LEU A 72 -15.22 4.36 -2.83
N VAL A 73 -14.36 4.37 -3.85
CA VAL A 73 -12.99 4.89 -3.74
C VAL A 73 -13.03 6.33 -3.23
N ASN A 74 -13.92 7.16 -3.77
CA ASN A 74 -14.06 8.54 -3.34
C ASN A 74 -14.51 8.70 -1.89
N LEU A 75 -15.52 7.94 -1.48
CA LEU A 75 -16.05 8.00 -0.12
C LEU A 75 -15.08 7.43 0.91
N THR A 76 -14.22 6.48 0.54
CA THR A 76 -13.29 5.80 1.46
C THR A 76 -11.92 6.46 1.58
N ARG A 77 -11.69 7.62 0.95
CA ARG A 77 -10.37 8.29 1.01
C ARG A 77 -9.95 8.74 2.40
N TYR A 78 -10.90 9.03 3.29
CA TYR A 78 -10.64 9.58 4.62
C TYR A 78 -11.03 8.60 5.71
N GLU A 79 -10.22 8.53 6.78
CA GLU A 79 -10.34 7.58 7.90
C GLU A 79 -11.76 7.49 8.49
N HIS A 80 -12.38 8.64 8.81
CA HIS A 80 -13.74 8.66 9.34
C HIS A 80 -14.76 8.05 8.35
N SER A 81 -14.69 8.43 7.08
CA SER A 81 -15.64 7.97 6.07
C SER A 81 -15.46 6.50 5.71
N VAL A 82 -14.21 6.01 5.67
CA VAL A 82 -13.94 4.59 5.38
C VAL A 82 -14.49 3.69 6.48
N HIS A 83 -14.44 4.11 7.75
CA HIS A 83 -15.09 3.39 8.85
C HIS A 83 -16.60 3.24 8.63
N GLU A 84 -17.31 4.31 8.25
CA GLU A 84 -18.76 4.24 8.04
C GLU A 84 -19.13 3.38 6.83
N VAL A 85 -18.37 3.45 5.73
CA VAL A 85 -18.56 2.57 4.58
C VAL A 85 -18.26 1.11 4.96
N HIS A 86 -17.18 0.86 5.71
CA HIS A 86 -16.77 -0.49 6.11
C HIS A 86 -17.83 -1.20 6.97
N LYS A 87 -18.55 -0.47 7.85
CA LYS A 87 -19.67 -1.02 8.63
C LYS A 87 -20.79 -1.61 7.77
N LEU A 88 -20.94 -1.13 6.54
CA LEU A 88 -21.97 -1.58 5.59
C LEU A 88 -21.48 -2.72 4.70
N CYS A 89 -20.17 -3.01 4.70
CA CYS A 89 -19.58 -4.08 3.90
C CYS A 89 -19.89 -5.46 4.51
N PRO A 90 -20.30 -6.45 3.70
CA PRO A 90 -20.41 -7.82 4.19
C PRO A 90 -19.02 -8.41 4.49
N LYS A 91 -18.97 -9.42 5.36
CA LYS A 91 -17.70 -10.03 5.84
C LYS A 91 -16.81 -10.59 4.73
N ASP A 92 -17.39 -10.98 3.60
CA ASP A 92 -16.69 -11.52 2.44
C ASP A 92 -16.32 -10.46 1.39
N PHE A 93 -16.64 -9.19 1.63
CA PHE A 93 -16.40 -8.10 0.67
C PHE A 93 -14.94 -7.98 0.28
N LEU A 94 -14.02 -7.96 1.24
CA LEU A 94 -12.57 -7.91 0.97
C LEU A 94 -12.14 -9.11 0.09
N ARG A 95 -12.56 -10.33 0.44
CA ARG A 95 -12.26 -11.52 -0.36
C ARG A 95 -12.78 -11.37 -1.79
N LYS A 96 -13.98 -10.80 -1.96
CA LYS A 96 -14.54 -10.53 -3.29
C LYS A 96 -13.72 -9.48 -4.04
N LEU A 97 -13.30 -8.40 -3.40
CA LEU A 97 -12.42 -7.40 -4.01
C LEU A 97 -11.09 -8.02 -4.47
N MET A 98 -10.48 -8.89 -3.67
CA MET A 98 -9.26 -9.61 -4.07
C MET A 98 -9.43 -10.41 -5.38
N THR A 99 -10.60 -11.04 -5.60
CA THR A 99 -10.89 -11.74 -6.87
C THR A 99 -11.07 -10.81 -8.08
N LEU A 100 -11.18 -9.51 -7.85
CA LEU A 100 -11.42 -8.48 -8.87
C LEU A 100 -10.19 -7.60 -9.12
N LEU A 101 -9.03 -7.87 -8.49
CA LEU A 101 -7.81 -7.06 -8.64
C LEU A 101 -7.42 -6.82 -10.11
N ASP A 102 -7.50 -7.85 -10.94
CA ASP A 102 -7.16 -7.75 -12.37
C ASP A 102 -8.31 -7.21 -13.25
N ALA A 103 -9.52 -7.10 -12.68
CA ALA A 103 -10.72 -6.75 -13.44
C ALA A 103 -10.94 -5.24 -13.54
N ASN A 104 -10.46 -4.47 -12.57
CA ASN A 104 -10.67 -3.03 -12.50
C ASN A 104 -9.60 -2.38 -11.63
N GLU A 105 -8.87 -1.40 -12.17
CA GLU A 105 -7.79 -0.69 -11.49
C GLU A 105 -8.27 0.04 -10.21
N LEU A 106 -9.55 0.41 -10.12
CA LEU A 106 -10.13 1.05 -8.94
C LEU A 106 -10.27 0.08 -7.74
N VAL A 107 -10.18 -1.23 -7.98
CA VAL A 107 -10.24 -2.24 -6.91
C VAL A 107 -9.03 -2.11 -5.99
N SER A 108 -7.82 -1.95 -6.53
CA SER A 108 -6.63 -1.77 -5.70
C SER A 108 -6.73 -0.49 -4.89
N ALA A 109 -7.15 0.62 -5.49
CA ALA A 109 -7.38 1.89 -4.77
C ALA A 109 -8.40 1.74 -3.63
N LEU A 110 -9.50 0.99 -3.84
CA LEU A 110 -10.48 0.74 -2.78
C LEU A 110 -9.90 -0.12 -1.65
N ILE A 111 -9.11 -1.15 -1.96
CA ILE A 111 -8.44 -1.97 -0.94
C ILE A 111 -7.38 -1.13 -0.20
N THR A 112 -6.63 -0.26 -0.89
CA THR A 112 -5.69 0.68 -0.27
C THR A 112 -6.41 1.55 0.76
N ASN A 113 -7.56 2.11 0.40
CA ASN A 113 -8.37 2.90 1.33
C ASN A 113 -8.87 2.09 2.53
N LEU A 114 -9.43 0.89 2.28
CA LEU A 114 -9.93 0.03 3.35
C LEU A 114 -8.82 -0.43 4.30
N SER A 115 -7.60 -0.67 3.80
CA SER A 115 -6.45 -1.10 4.61
C SER A 115 -5.91 -0.02 5.55
N GLN A 116 -6.48 1.19 5.55
CA GLN A 116 -6.29 2.15 6.64
C GLN A 116 -6.84 1.61 7.98
N LEU A 117 -7.81 0.71 7.93
CA LEU A 117 -8.43 0.10 9.11
C LEU A 117 -7.67 -1.14 9.58
N GLU A 118 -7.45 -1.23 10.89
CA GLU A 118 -6.70 -2.33 11.52
C GLU A 118 -7.35 -3.70 11.26
N ASP A 119 -8.67 -3.82 11.39
CA ASP A 119 -9.39 -5.07 11.16
C ASP A 119 -9.31 -5.55 9.70
N VAL A 120 -9.27 -4.62 8.74
CA VAL A 120 -9.02 -4.93 7.33
C VAL A 120 -7.59 -5.45 7.14
N ARG A 121 -6.58 -4.81 7.73
CA ARG A 121 -5.18 -5.29 7.66
C ARG A 121 -5.05 -6.69 8.25
N GLN A 122 -5.63 -6.91 9.43
CA GLN A 122 -5.68 -8.23 10.05
C GLN A 122 -6.32 -9.26 9.09
N ALA A 123 -7.41 -8.90 8.41
CA ALA A 123 -8.09 -9.78 7.46
C ALA A 123 -7.26 -10.07 6.19
N ILE A 124 -6.48 -9.09 5.68
CA ILE A 124 -5.54 -9.29 4.57
C ILE A 124 -4.46 -10.29 4.97
N VAL A 125 -3.87 -10.12 6.15
CA VAL A 125 -2.73 -10.96 6.59
C VAL A 125 -3.19 -12.32 7.15
N ALA A 126 -4.47 -12.47 7.51
CA ALA A 126 -5.00 -13.62 8.25
C ALA A 126 -4.62 -15.00 7.69
N ASP A 127 -4.65 -15.18 6.36
CA ASP A 127 -4.39 -16.47 5.72
C ASP A 127 -3.01 -16.58 5.06
N GLY A 128 -2.17 -15.54 5.18
CA GLY A 128 -0.82 -15.46 4.61
C GLY A 128 -0.76 -15.40 3.07
N ARG A 129 -1.87 -15.62 2.35
CA ARG A 129 -1.86 -15.72 0.88
C ARG A 129 -2.22 -14.43 0.18
N ALA A 130 -3.05 -13.59 0.80
CA ALA A 130 -3.53 -12.37 0.15
C ALA A 130 -2.38 -11.41 -0.20
N VAL A 131 -1.35 -11.32 0.65
CA VAL A 131 -0.16 -10.50 0.39
C VAL A 131 0.61 -11.02 -0.83
N CYS A 132 0.79 -12.33 -0.97
CA CYS A 132 1.40 -12.93 -2.16
C CYS A 132 0.54 -12.67 -3.42
N GLN A 133 -0.78 -12.83 -3.33
CA GLN A 133 -1.70 -12.52 -4.43
C GLN A 133 -1.64 -11.06 -4.89
N LEU A 134 -1.44 -10.13 -3.95
CA LEU A 134 -1.24 -8.71 -4.28
C LEU A 134 0.03 -8.53 -5.11
N PHE A 135 1.15 -9.14 -4.72
CA PHE A 135 2.38 -9.08 -5.50
C PHE A 135 2.29 -9.81 -6.85
N ASP A 136 1.55 -10.91 -6.93
CA ASP A 136 1.29 -11.56 -8.23
C ASP A 136 0.49 -10.64 -9.16
N ALA A 137 -0.40 -9.80 -8.62
CA ALA A 137 -1.09 -8.75 -9.38
C ALA A 137 -0.15 -7.57 -9.73
N TYR A 138 0.79 -7.22 -8.84
CA TYR A 138 1.81 -6.20 -9.09
C TYR A 138 2.66 -6.57 -10.30
N GLU A 139 3.19 -7.80 -10.35
CA GLU A 139 4.07 -8.28 -11.43
C GLU A 139 3.37 -8.32 -12.79
N ARG A 140 2.07 -8.66 -12.80
CA ARG A 140 1.27 -8.71 -14.04
C ARG A 140 0.81 -7.34 -14.52
N SER A 141 0.81 -6.33 -13.65
CA SER A 141 0.23 -5.02 -13.94
C SER A 141 1.20 -4.09 -14.66
N LYS A 142 0.76 -3.57 -15.81
CA LYS A 142 1.45 -2.49 -16.53
C LYS A 142 1.07 -1.09 -16.02
N SER A 143 0.01 -0.95 -15.24
CA SER A 143 -0.47 0.33 -14.71
C SER A 143 0.33 0.74 -13.47
N PRO A 144 1.09 1.85 -13.50
CA PRO A 144 1.83 2.35 -12.34
C PRO A 144 0.90 2.62 -11.15
N SER A 145 -0.29 3.17 -11.39
CA SER A 145 -1.28 3.43 -10.35
C SER A 145 -1.71 2.17 -9.60
N VAL A 146 -1.91 1.05 -10.32
CA VAL A 146 -2.25 -0.24 -9.69
C VAL A 146 -1.08 -0.79 -8.89
N ARG A 147 0.13 -0.72 -9.45
CA ARG A 147 1.36 -1.18 -8.76
C ARG A 147 1.61 -0.36 -7.49
N ASN A 148 1.48 0.95 -7.56
CA ASN A 148 1.57 1.86 -6.41
C ASN A 148 0.52 1.52 -5.33
N ALA A 149 -0.75 1.34 -5.72
CA ALA A 149 -1.82 0.98 -4.79
C ALA A 149 -1.55 -0.35 -4.08
N ILE A 150 -1.02 -1.34 -4.80
CA ILE A 150 -0.62 -2.63 -4.22
C ILE A 150 0.48 -2.45 -3.16
N VAL A 151 1.55 -1.74 -3.48
CA VAL A 151 2.62 -1.49 -2.51
C VAL A 151 2.10 -0.69 -1.31
N CYS A 152 1.19 0.27 -1.52
CA CYS A 152 0.52 0.98 -0.42
C CYS A 152 -0.28 0.03 0.49
N ILE A 153 -0.99 -0.96 -0.06
CA ILE A 153 -1.73 -1.96 0.76
C ILE A 153 -0.75 -2.77 1.62
N VAL A 154 0.36 -3.20 1.04
CA VAL A 154 1.40 -3.97 1.75
C VAL A 154 2.05 -3.11 2.83
N ARG A 155 2.42 -1.87 2.51
CA ARG A 155 2.94 -0.88 3.46
C ARG A 155 1.99 -0.68 4.63
N ASN A 156 0.69 -0.51 4.36
CA ASN A 156 -0.32 -0.40 5.40
C ASN A 156 -0.29 -1.65 6.30
N CYS A 157 -0.19 -2.86 5.74
CA CYS A 157 -0.07 -4.08 6.54
C CYS A 157 1.22 -4.12 7.39
N CYS A 158 2.36 -3.69 6.84
CA CYS A 158 3.62 -3.56 7.56
C CYS A 158 3.58 -2.49 8.66
N PHE A 159 2.60 -1.59 8.64
CA PHE A 159 2.42 -0.63 9.73
C PHE A 159 2.02 -1.33 11.03
N ASP A 160 1.29 -2.43 11.06
CA ASP A 160 0.97 -3.08 12.34
C ASP A 160 2.10 -4.03 12.79
N THR A 161 2.82 -3.67 13.86
CA THR A 161 3.91 -4.48 14.42
C THR A 161 3.45 -5.86 14.84
N ASP A 162 2.22 -5.98 15.34
CA ASP A 162 1.59 -7.25 15.74
C ASP A 162 1.39 -8.22 14.54
N LEU A 163 1.41 -7.70 13.31
CA LEU A 163 1.29 -8.51 12.09
C LEU A 163 2.65 -8.98 11.56
N HIS A 164 3.77 -8.41 12.00
CA HIS A 164 5.10 -8.71 11.44
C HIS A 164 5.44 -10.21 11.48
N GLN A 165 5.14 -10.88 12.60
CA GLN A 165 5.42 -12.31 12.70
C GLN A 165 4.65 -13.14 11.67
N ARG A 166 3.41 -12.73 11.33
CA ARG A 166 2.59 -13.40 10.33
C ARG A 166 3.00 -13.02 8.90
N LEU A 167 3.34 -11.75 8.69
CA LEU A 167 3.85 -11.23 7.41
C LEU A 167 5.18 -11.87 7.01
N LEU A 168 6.03 -12.15 7.99
CA LEU A 168 7.38 -12.69 7.83
C LEU A 168 7.47 -14.15 8.30
N ALA A 169 6.38 -14.90 8.18
CA ALA A 169 6.39 -16.33 8.51
C ALA A 169 7.44 -17.11 7.68
N ALA A 170 7.74 -18.35 8.10
CA ALA A 170 8.99 -19.11 7.95
C ALA A 170 9.74 -19.18 6.60
N ASP A 171 9.24 -18.63 5.50
CA ASP A 171 9.89 -18.65 4.19
C ASP A 171 10.25 -17.25 3.65
N SER A 172 9.99 -16.17 4.43
CA SER A 172 10.35 -14.78 4.07
C SER A 172 9.93 -14.36 2.66
N GLU A 173 8.88 -14.97 2.09
CA GLU A 173 8.44 -14.74 0.70
C GLU A 173 8.09 -13.27 0.46
N LEU A 174 7.53 -12.60 1.47
CA LEU A 174 7.25 -11.17 1.42
C LEU A 174 8.53 -10.33 1.24
N LEU A 175 9.62 -10.66 1.93
CA LEU A 175 10.88 -9.92 1.81
C LEU A 175 11.45 -10.05 0.40
N VAL A 176 11.40 -11.25 -0.17
CA VAL A 176 11.78 -11.50 -1.57
C VAL A 176 10.92 -10.64 -2.49
N LYS A 177 9.59 -10.70 -2.35
CA LYS A 177 8.65 -9.93 -3.16
C LYS A 177 8.82 -8.41 -3.01
N LEU A 178 9.22 -7.92 -1.84
CA LEU A 178 9.49 -6.49 -1.60
C LEU A 178 10.78 -6.02 -2.30
N VAL A 179 11.82 -6.85 -2.37
CA VAL A 179 13.11 -6.44 -2.98
C VAL A 179 13.23 -6.79 -4.45
N THR A 180 12.46 -7.76 -4.96
CA THR A 180 12.46 -8.12 -6.39
C THR A 180 12.25 -6.92 -7.32
N PRO A 181 11.37 -5.95 -7.03
CA PRO A 181 11.21 -4.78 -7.89
C PRO A 181 12.40 -3.81 -7.88
N VAL A 182 13.24 -3.82 -6.86
CA VAL A 182 14.45 -2.97 -6.77
C VAL A 182 15.74 -3.73 -7.11
N ALA A 183 15.66 -5.04 -7.26
CA ALA A 183 16.75 -5.86 -7.79
C ALA A 183 16.99 -5.56 -9.28
N GLY A 184 18.26 -5.49 -9.68
CA GLY A 184 18.69 -5.19 -11.03
C GLY A 184 19.54 -6.30 -11.67
N PRO A 185 20.13 -6.02 -12.83
CA PRO A 185 20.90 -6.98 -13.61
C PRO A 185 22.39 -7.05 -13.19
N GLU A 186 22.73 -6.60 -11.98
CA GLU A 186 24.13 -6.56 -11.53
C GLU A 186 24.72 -7.98 -11.40
N GLU A 187 25.97 -8.14 -11.85
CA GLU A 187 26.72 -9.37 -11.62
C GLU A 187 27.19 -9.44 -10.16
N LEU A 188 26.44 -10.18 -9.35
CA LEU A 188 26.83 -10.50 -7.97
C LEU A 188 27.92 -11.57 -7.96
N THR A 189 28.77 -11.55 -6.94
CA THR A 189 29.78 -12.60 -6.73
C THR A 189 29.10 -13.95 -6.48
N ALA A 190 29.80 -15.06 -6.72
CA ALA A 190 29.25 -16.39 -6.44
C ALA A 190 28.92 -16.58 -4.95
N GLU A 191 29.71 -15.98 -4.05
CA GLU A 191 29.45 -16.03 -2.61
C GLU A 191 28.19 -15.24 -2.23
N ASP A 192 28.02 -14.03 -2.79
CA ASP A 192 26.83 -13.22 -2.55
C ASP A 192 25.57 -13.90 -3.09
N ASN A 193 25.62 -14.48 -4.30
CA ASN A 193 24.50 -15.24 -4.87
C ASN A 193 24.11 -16.43 -3.99
N GLN A 194 25.07 -17.18 -3.45
CA GLN A 194 24.76 -18.35 -2.60
C GLN A 194 24.03 -17.99 -1.29
N LYS A 195 24.16 -16.75 -0.81
CA LYS A 195 23.48 -16.27 0.40
C LYS A 195 22.05 -15.79 0.15
N LEU A 196 21.72 -15.46 -1.10
CA LEU A 196 20.41 -14.92 -1.47
C LEU A 196 19.35 -16.03 -1.57
N PRO A 197 18.06 -15.69 -1.38
CA PRO A 197 16.94 -16.54 -1.77
C PRO A 197 17.01 -16.92 -3.25
N ILE A 198 16.54 -18.13 -3.59
CA ILE A 198 16.66 -18.71 -4.94
C ILE A 198 16.16 -17.75 -6.04
N ASP A 199 15.04 -17.08 -5.80
CA ASP A 199 14.41 -16.18 -6.78
C ASP A 199 15.23 -14.89 -7.04
N LEU A 200 16.22 -14.59 -6.21
CA LEU A 200 17.11 -13.42 -6.33
C LEU A 200 18.52 -13.80 -6.79
N GLN A 201 18.81 -15.09 -6.99
CA GLN A 201 20.12 -15.54 -7.46
C GLN A 201 20.23 -15.43 -8.99
N TYR A 202 21.39 -15.00 -9.48
CA TYR A 202 21.75 -15.04 -10.90
C TYR A 202 20.69 -14.42 -11.83
N LEU A 203 20.16 -13.25 -11.44
CA LEU A 203 19.20 -12.51 -12.24
C LEU A 203 19.77 -12.21 -13.64
N GLY A 204 18.92 -12.34 -14.66
CA GLY A 204 19.29 -12.13 -16.06
C GLY A 204 19.59 -10.66 -16.37
N SER A 205 20.30 -10.43 -17.48
CA SER A 205 20.60 -9.06 -17.96
C SER A 205 19.36 -8.28 -18.43
N ASP A 206 18.24 -8.96 -18.62
CA ASP A 206 16.92 -8.41 -18.91
C ASP A 206 16.15 -7.99 -17.64
N LYS A 207 16.67 -8.27 -16.45
CA LYS A 207 16.06 -7.84 -15.19
C LYS A 207 16.06 -6.32 -15.08
N THR A 208 14.87 -5.74 -15.01
CA THR A 208 14.68 -4.31 -14.77
C THR A 208 14.15 -4.04 -13.36
N ARG A 209 14.49 -2.84 -12.87
CA ARG A 209 13.93 -2.26 -11.66
C ARG A 209 12.60 -1.58 -11.95
N GLU A 210 11.79 -1.38 -10.93
CA GLU A 210 10.61 -0.52 -10.98
C GLU A 210 11.01 0.89 -11.42
N GLU A 211 10.33 1.41 -12.43
CA GLU A 211 10.65 2.69 -13.06
C GLU A 211 10.15 3.87 -12.21
N ASP A 212 9.04 3.70 -11.51
CA ASP A 212 8.41 4.75 -10.70
C ASP A 212 9.13 4.94 -9.35
N PRO A 213 9.77 6.11 -9.11
CA PRO A 213 10.48 6.38 -7.87
C PRO A 213 9.58 6.37 -6.63
N GLU A 214 8.30 6.74 -6.75
CA GLU A 214 7.35 6.71 -5.63
C GLU A 214 7.08 5.28 -5.19
N ILE A 215 6.95 4.36 -6.15
CA ILE A 215 6.78 2.94 -5.83
C ILE A 215 8.04 2.39 -5.15
N ARG A 216 9.23 2.75 -5.66
CA ARG A 216 10.49 2.33 -5.04
C ARG A 216 10.63 2.85 -3.60
N LYS A 217 10.26 4.11 -3.35
CA LYS A 217 10.22 4.71 -2.01
C LYS A 217 9.29 3.94 -1.09
N LEU A 218 8.06 3.64 -1.53
CA LEU A 218 7.08 2.87 -0.75
C LEU A 218 7.57 1.45 -0.41
N LEU A 219 8.34 0.80 -1.30
CA LEU A 219 8.97 -0.49 -1.00
C LEU A 219 10.01 -0.37 0.13
N MET A 220 10.84 0.68 0.09
CA MET A 220 11.82 0.94 1.16
C MET A 220 11.14 1.28 2.48
N GLU A 221 10.11 2.12 2.46
CA GLU A 221 9.30 2.43 3.65
C GLU A 221 8.63 1.19 4.24
N SER A 222 8.17 0.25 3.39
CA SER A 222 7.61 -1.02 3.84
C SER A 222 8.65 -1.89 4.58
N LEU A 223 9.88 -1.95 4.07
CA LEU A 223 11.00 -2.63 4.75
C LEU A 223 11.38 -1.93 6.06
N LEU A 224 11.39 -0.59 6.06
CA LEU A 224 11.66 0.21 7.26
C LEU A 224 10.63 -0.06 8.36
N MET A 225 9.35 -0.14 7.99
CA MET A 225 8.29 -0.49 8.94
C MET A 225 8.54 -1.87 9.56
N LEU A 226 8.94 -2.87 8.77
CA LEU A 226 9.27 -4.21 9.26
C LEU A 226 10.49 -4.18 10.22
N CYS A 227 11.46 -3.31 9.98
CA CYS A 227 12.63 -3.11 10.86
C CYS A 227 12.28 -2.56 12.26
N SER A 228 11.06 -2.05 12.46
CA SER A 228 10.67 -1.52 13.77
C SER A 228 10.66 -2.58 14.87
N THR A 229 10.45 -3.85 14.55
CA THR A 229 10.50 -4.95 15.51
C THR A 229 11.80 -5.75 15.41
N ARG A 230 12.29 -6.28 16.53
CA ARG A 230 13.40 -7.25 16.57
C ARG A 230 13.21 -8.41 15.59
N PHE A 231 12.02 -9.03 15.62
CA PHE A 231 11.68 -10.14 14.73
C PHE A 231 11.87 -9.77 13.25
N GLY A 232 11.38 -8.60 12.85
CA GLY A 232 11.53 -8.12 11.48
C GLY A 232 12.98 -7.84 11.08
N ARG A 233 13.79 -7.27 11.98
CA ARG A 233 15.23 -7.04 11.72
C ARG A 233 16.00 -8.35 11.60
N GLU A 234 15.73 -9.32 12.47
CA GLU A 234 16.33 -10.65 12.42
C GLU A 234 15.97 -11.35 11.10
N ALA A 235 14.68 -11.38 10.72
CA ALA A 235 14.22 -11.96 9.46
C ALA A 235 14.86 -11.30 8.22
N ILE A 236 14.98 -9.97 8.20
CA ILE A 236 15.62 -9.23 7.11
C ILE A 236 17.11 -9.59 6.99
N ARG A 237 17.84 -9.65 8.11
CA ARG A 237 19.26 -10.05 8.12
C ARG A 237 19.44 -11.50 7.69
N GLU A 238 18.59 -12.42 8.17
CA GLU A 238 18.63 -13.85 7.81
C GLU A 238 18.39 -14.09 6.32
N THR A 239 17.55 -13.26 5.68
CA THR A 239 17.24 -13.37 4.25
C THR A 239 18.37 -12.82 3.36
N ASN A 240 19.38 -12.15 3.93
CA ASN A 240 20.52 -11.55 3.21
C ASN A 240 20.13 -10.52 2.11
N ILE A 241 18.94 -9.93 2.19
CA ILE A 241 18.47 -8.94 1.20
C ILE A 241 19.30 -7.65 1.20
N TYR A 242 20.15 -7.43 2.21
CA TYR A 242 21.15 -6.35 2.23
C TYR A 242 22.01 -6.32 0.96
N ILE A 243 22.32 -7.49 0.37
CA ILE A 243 23.09 -7.56 -0.88
C ILE A 243 22.35 -6.84 -2.01
N VAL A 244 21.03 -7.03 -2.11
CA VAL A 244 20.18 -6.34 -3.10
C VAL A 244 20.11 -4.85 -2.80
N LEU A 245 19.89 -4.48 -1.53
CA LEU A 245 19.80 -3.07 -1.11
C LEU A 245 21.10 -2.30 -1.37
N ARG A 246 22.26 -2.94 -1.18
CA ARG A 246 23.58 -2.36 -1.45
C ARG A 246 23.76 -2.01 -2.93
N GLU A 247 23.42 -2.91 -3.84
CA GLU A 247 23.51 -2.61 -5.27
C GLU A 247 22.42 -1.62 -5.72
N TYR A 248 21.23 -1.73 -5.14
CA TYR A 248 20.15 -0.78 -5.38
C TYR A 248 20.52 0.66 -4.98
N HIS A 249 21.12 0.87 -3.80
CA HIS A 249 21.58 2.18 -3.32
C HIS A 249 22.60 2.85 -4.26
N LYS A 250 23.53 2.08 -4.83
CA LYS A 250 24.49 2.58 -5.83
C LYS A 250 23.81 3.01 -7.13
N TRP A 251 22.79 2.25 -7.54
CA TRP A 251 22.06 2.48 -8.77
C TRP A 251 21.11 3.67 -8.66
N GLU A 252 20.38 3.81 -7.55
CA GLU A 252 19.38 4.86 -7.34
C GLU A 252 19.96 6.27 -7.54
N LYS A 253 19.15 7.16 -8.11
CA LYS A 253 19.56 8.52 -8.47
C LYS A 253 18.66 9.57 -7.83
N VAL A 254 17.44 9.21 -7.44
CA VAL A 254 16.55 10.10 -6.69
C VAL A 254 16.97 10.05 -5.23
N ARG A 255 17.50 11.16 -4.69
CA ARG A 255 18.07 11.20 -3.34
C ARG A 255 17.05 10.87 -2.26
N GLU A 256 15.79 11.32 -2.37
CA GLU A 256 14.75 10.92 -1.42
C GLU A 256 14.57 9.40 -1.33
N VAL A 257 14.64 8.70 -2.47
CA VAL A 257 14.51 7.25 -2.53
C VAL A 257 15.78 6.56 -2.04
N GLN A 258 16.94 7.14 -2.36
CA GLN A 258 18.23 6.68 -1.86
C GLN A 258 18.31 6.79 -0.33
N LYS A 259 17.82 7.90 0.24
CA LYS A 259 17.70 8.12 1.68
C LYS A 259 16.77 7.09 2.32
N ALA A 260 15.62 6.80 1.72
CA ALA A 260 14.74 5.74 2.23
C ALA A 260 15.43 4.35 2.26
N CYS A 261 16.33 4.07 1.31
CA CYS A 261 17.17 2.88 1.34
C CYS A 261 18.24 2.95 2.46
N GLU A 262 18.88 4.12 2.66
CA GLU A 262 19.82 4.38 3.76
C GLU A 262 19.16 4.15 5.12
N ASP A 263 17.94 4.66 5.34
CA ASP A 263 17.18 4.51 6.58
C ASP A 263 16.95 3.02 6.93
N VAL A 264 16.71 2.17 5.92
CA VAL A 264 16.61 0.70 6.11
C VAL A 264 17.97 0.12 6.45
N VAL A 265 19.00 0.46 5.66
CA VAL A 265 20.37 -0.06 5.80
C VAL A 265 20.94 0.25 7.19
N ASP A 266 20.78 1.48 7.67
CA ASP A 266 21.30 1.97 8.95
C ASP A 266 20.76 1.20 10.15
N ILE A 267 19.58 0.58 10.03
CA ILE A 267 19.02 -0.29 11.07
C ILE A 267 19.55 -1.71 10.93
N ILE A 268 19.57 -2.28 9.72
CA ILE A 268 19.91 -3.70 9.52
C ILE A 268 21.41 -4.00 9.66
N ILE A 269 22.28 -2.99 9.56
CA ILE A 269 23.72 -3.17 9.85
C ILE A 269 24.01 -3.27 11.36
N LYS A 270 23.09 -2.78 12.21
CA LYS A 270 23.23 -2.86 13.67
C LYS A 270 22.73 -4.21 14.18
N THR A 271 23.42 -4.71 15.20
CA THR A 271 23.00 -5.91 15.94
C THR A 271 21.92 -5.58 16.97
N GLU A 272 21.22 -6.60 17.46
CA GLU A 272 20.22 -6.39 18.52
C GLU A 272 20.84 -5.88 19.83
N ASP A 273 22.10 -6.23 20.10
CA ASP A 273 22.86 -5.73 21.24
C ASP A 273 23.17 -4.23 21.12
N GLU A 274 23.28 -3.69 19.90
CA GLU A 274 23.48 -2.24 19.68
C GLU A 274 22.16 -1.45 19.71
N ILE A 275 21.05 -2.10 19.39
CA ILE A 275 19.73 -1.44 19.31
C ILE A 275 19.05 -1.39 20.68
N GLU A 276 19.24 -2.42 21.52
CA GLU A 276 18.71 -2.50 22.89
C GLU A 276 17.19 -2.27 23.04
N ALA A 277 16.41 -2.48 21.96
CA ALA A 277 14.96 -2.27 21.94
C ALA A 277 14.25 -3.28 21.02
N ASP A 278 13.25 -3.99 21.56
CA ASP A 278 12.47 -4.95 20.76
C ASP A 278 11.52 -4.26 19.77
N ASP A 279 11.02 -3.07 20.10
CA ASP A 279 10.14 -2.26 19.26
C ASP A 279 10.60 -0.80 19.24
N LEU A 280 11.15 -0.36 18.10
CA LEU A 280 11.72 0.98 17.91
C LEU A 280 10.67 2.08 18.07
N ARG A 281 9.39 1.79 17.90
CA ARG A 281 8.31 2.78 18.00
C ARG A 281 7.98 3.13 19.45
N LYS A 282 8.46 2.31 20.39
CA LYS A 282 8.29 2.50 21.83
C LYS A 282 9.52 3.16 22.49
N VAL A 283 10.54 3.50 21.70
CA VAL A 283 11.74 4.16 22.19
C VAL A 283 11.48 5.66 22.33
N ASP A 284 11.73 6.21 23.52
CA ASP A 284 11.65 7.65 23.76
C ASP A 284 12.83 8.34 23.09
N ILE A 285 12.55 9.17 22.08
CA ILE A 285 13.56 9.93 21.36
C ILE A 285 13.61 11.36 21.94
N PRO A 286 14.77 11.83 22.43
CA PRO A 286 14.95 13.22 22.86
C PRO A 286 14.56 14.24 21.79
N ASP A 287 13.88 15.32 22.20
CA ASP A 287 13.38 16.39 21.30
C ASP A 287 14.50 17.01 20.44
N ASP A 288 15.71 17.14 20.98
CA ASP A 288 16.85 17.71 20.25
C ASP A 288 17.33 16.82 19.09
N LEU A 289 17.19 15.49 19.22
CA LEU A 289 17.48 14.57 18.13
C LEU A 289 16.38 14.63 17.06
N ILE A 290 15.11 14.72 17.47
CA ILE A 290 13.99 14.89 16.54
C ILE A 290 14.17 16.17 15.71
N GLU A 291 14.53 17.29 16.35
CA GLU A 291 14.80 18.54 15.64
C GLU A 291 15.97 18.42 14.65
N ARG A 292 17.06 17.74 15.03
CA ARG A 292 18.21 17.51 14.15
C ARG A 292 17.85 16.65 12.95
N PHE A 293 17.16 15.53 13.15
CA PHE A 293 16.71 14.68 12.04
C PHE A 293 15.80 15.45 11.08
N ASN A 294 14.86 16.23 11.61
CA ASN A 294 14.01 17.08 10.78
C ASN A 294 14.78 18.16 10.01
N GLN A 295 15.89 18.66 10.54
CA GLN A 295 16.76 19.61 9.83
C GLN A 295 17.53 18.92 8.70
N MET A 296 18.13 17.76 8.98
CA MET A 296 18.81 16.94 7.98
C MET A 296 17.88 16.58 6.83
N ASP A 297 16.64 16.18 7.13
CA ASP A 297 15.64 15.85 6.11
C ASP A 297 15.27 17.06 5.23
N LYS A 298 15.19 18.25 5.82
CA LYS A 298 14.93 19.49 5.06
C LYS A 298 16.13 19.92 4.21
N GLU A 299 17.34 19.64 4.65
CA GLU A 299 18.55 19.94 3.88
C GLU A 299 18.66 19.02 2.66
N LEU A 300 18.34 17.73 2.84
CA LEU A 300 18.29 16.76 1.75
C LEU A 300 17.30 17.15 0.64
N VAL A 301 16.10 17.61 1.01
CA VAL A 301 15.09 18.08 0.04
C VAL A 301 15.58 19.32 -0.73
N LYS A 302 16.38 20.18 -0.11
CA LYS A 302 16.91 21.38 -0.78
C LYS A 302 18.05 21.07 -1.74
N GLU A 303 18.93 20.14 -1.38
CA GLU A 303 20.03 19.72 -2.26
C GLU A 303 19.49 19.10 -3.56
N ASP A 304 18.35 18.42 -3.51
CA ASP A 304 17.65 17.89 -4.70
C ASP A 304 16.99 18.96 -5.58
N GLU A 305 16.59 20.10 -5.02
CA GLU A 305 15.98 21.20 -5.80
C GLU A 305 17.04 22.04 -6.55
N ASP A 306 18.29 21.99 -6.10
CA ASP A 306 19.39 22.81 -6.59
C ASP A 306 20.29 22.11 -7.65
N ASP A 307 20.13 20.79 -7.86
CA ASP A 307 20.85 19.95 -8.86
C ASP A 307 20.02 19.64 -10.14
#